data_AF-A0A932ZTC9-F1
#
_entry.id   AF-A0A932ZTC9-F1
#
_cell.length_a   1.000
_cell.length_b   1.000
_cell.length_c   1.000
_cell.angle_alpha   90.00
_cell.angle_beta   90.00
_cell.angle_gamma   90.00
#
_symmetry.space_group_name_H-M   'P 1'
#
loop_
_entity.id
_entity.type
_entity.pdbx_description
1 polymer ?
#
loop_
_entity_poly.entity_id
_entity_poly.type
_entity_poly.pdbx_seq_one_letter_code
_entity_poly.pdbx_strand_id
1 'polypeptide(L)'
;MRDASCAAWRQGAIALGLLLAGQTACTQDPEPSPPPAPPLDLPAALAQAAQTGKPVLVQFAADWIESSAATDRMLREDETCRTAMEPFLHARVEVPAGSAGRAVIDAHRVTAVPCWILLAPDGQEVARASPLRFGERPERALIVFLGSEAVRAAVVPSTPAEAWAHLRRTLARDGPSPDAIRRLHPLVERLEGPAREEAQGALQDLRENLETRLAEARAAQAAGNGGALGEALTALERFALTDLREAHEEEIAALRGSSALETHIAGQIARLADPDWETRIAAREALRAVLPLVRDRVAALRDSPDAETAFACADLLRVEAPPVPRVRLRIREVVAGSQGEAAGVRPGDIILAHGDRAIRLYTEIATAVNTTDPSERIMLRIERDGRPLDIELHGGRIGVNPLEEVEE
;
A
#
# COMPACT_ATOMS: atom_id res chain seq x y z
N MET A 1 6.84 -73.62 -6.04
CA MET A 1 7.31 -72.26 -6.43
C MET A 1 6.32 -71.18 -5.98
N ARG A 2 6.01 -71.13 -4.68
CA ARG A 2 5.39 -70.00 -3.97
C ARG A 2 5.92 -70.15 -2.54
N ASP A 3 6.89 -69.34 -2.14
CA ASP A 3 7.31 -69.11 -0.73
C ASP A 3 8.56 -68.22 -0.60
N ALA A 4 9.24 -67.84 -1.70
CA ALA A 4 10.44 -67.00 -1.62
C ALA A 4 10.19 -65.47 -1.52
N SER A 5 8.96 -64.99 -1.67
CA SER A 5 8.70 -63.53 -1.85
C SER A 5 8.37 -62.75 -0.57
N CYS A 6 8.18 -63.41 0.58
CA CYS A 6 7.76 -62.74 1.82
C CYS A 6 8.93 -62.25 2.70
N ALA A 7 10.14 -62.78 2.52
CA ALA A 7 11.30 -62.43 3.35
C ALA A 7 12.01 -61.13 2.91
N ALA A 8 11.94 -60.77 1.62
CA ALA A 8 12.64 -59.60 1.08
C ALA A 8 11.98 -58.26 1.48
N TRP A 9 10.68 -58.24 1.79
CA TRP A 9 9.97 -57.01 2.15
C TRP A 9 10.16 -56.59 3.62
N ARG A 10 10.53 -57.51 4.52
CA ARG A 10 10.75 -57.19 5.95
C ARG A 10 12.12 -56.59 6.24
N GLN A 11 13.14 -56.85 5.43
CA GLN A 11 14.46 -56.23 5.59
C GLN A 11 14.54 -54.81 4.98
N GLY A 12 13.73 -54.50 3.96
CA GLY A 12 13.65 -53.14 3.40
C GLY A 12 12.94 -52.11 4.31
N ALA A 13 11.95 -52.54 5.11
CA ALA A 13 11.19 -51.64 5.98
C ALA A 13 11.95 -51.20 7.25
N ILE A 14 12.91 -51.99 7.74
CA ILE A 14 13.71 -51.64 8.93
C ILE A 14 14.89 -50.71 8.56
N ALA A 15 15.42 -50.82 7.34
CA ALA A 15 16.47 -49.91 6.86
C ALA A 15 15.94 -48.49 6.54
N LEU A 16 14.67 -48.34 6.17
CA LEU A 16 14.06 -47.02 5.94
C LEU A 16 13.63 -46.32 7.24
N GLY A 17 13.31 -47.09 8.29
CA GLY A 17 12.95 -46.53 9.61
C GLY A 17 14.15 -45.97 10.39
N LEU A 18 15.37 -46.46 10.15
CA LEU A 18 16.59 -46.01 10.83
C LEU A 18 17.30 -44.83 10.14
N LEU A 19 16.93 -44.51 8.89
CA LEU A 19 17.42 -43.32 8.17
C LEU A 19 16.57 -42.06 8.42
N LEU A 20 15.37 -42.21 9.00
CA LEU A 20 14.47 -41.10 9.34
C LEU A 20 14.53 -40.66 10.81
N ALA A 21 15.27 -41.37 11.68
CA ALA A 21 15.39 -41.04 13.11
C ALA A 21 16.64 -40.19 13.46
N GLY A 22 17.42 -39.74 12.47
CA GLY A 22 18.74 -39.17 12.67
C GLY A 22 18.90 -37.67 12.37
N GLN A 23 17.83 -36.94 12.06
CA GLN A 23 17.91 -35.49 11.81
C GLN A 23 16.84 -34.71 12.56
N THR A 24 16.88 -34.75 13.90
CA THR A 24 16.54 -33.54 14.66
C THR A 24 17.73 -32.58 14.51
N ALA A 25 17.85 -31.97 13.33
CA ALA A 25 18.60 -30.73 13.23
C ALA A 25 17.88 -29.76 14.14
N CYS A 26 18.54 -29.30 15.21
CA CYS A 26 18.08 -28.15 15.96
C CYS A 26 17.82 -27.05 14.92
N THR A 27 16.55 -26.75 14.66
CA THR A 27 16.13 -25.52 13.99
C THR A 27 16.62 -24.41 14.91
N GLN A 28 17.82 -23.90 14.63
CA GLN A 28 18.25 -22.64 15.19
C GLN A 28 17.19 -21.64 14.73
N ASP A 29 16.52 -21.01 15.69
CA ASP A 29 15.61 -19.91 15.39
C ASP A 29 16.37 -18.95 14.46
N PRO A 30 15.74 -18.51 13.35
CA PRO A 30 16.40 -17.60 12.42
C PRO A 30 16.94 -16.42 13.21
N GLU A 31 18.26 -16.24 13.12
CA GLU A 31 18.97 -15.19 13.85
C GLU A 31 18.27 -13.86 13.53
N PRO A 32 17.90 -13.06 14.54
CA PRO A 32 17.13 -11.84 14.31
C PRO A 32 17.87 -10.96 13.31
N SER A 33 17.17 -10.53 12.26
CA SER A 33 17.76 -9.67 11.23
C SER A 33 18.40 -8.44 11.90
N PRO A 34 19.61 -8.04 11.48
CA PRO A 34 20.30 -6.91 12.07
C PRO A 34 19.41 -5.66 12.01
N PRO A 35 19.45 -4.79 13.03
CA PRO A 35 18.65 -3.58 13.05
C PRO A 35 18.94 -2.73 11.80
N PRO A 36 17.93 -2.06 11.24
CA PRO A 36 18.11 -1.24 10.05
C PRO A 36 19.16 -0.14 10.30
N ALA A 37 19.92 0.19 9.25
CA ALA A 37 20.82 1.33 9.31
C ALA A 37 20.06 2.60 9.68
N PRO A 38 20.65 3.50 10.48
CA PRO A 38 20.01 4.76 10.81
C PRO A 38 19.76 5.60 9.54
N PRO A 39 18.71 6.44 9.52
CA PRO A 39 18.46 7.31 8.37
C PRO A 39 19.64 8.27 8.15
N LEU A 40 19.92 8.54 6.88
CA LEU A 40 20.94 9.50 6.48
C LEU A 40 20.42 10.93 6.65
N ASP A 41 21.34 11.90 6.77
CA ASP A 41 20.98 13.28 6.47
C ASP A 41 20.71 13.44 4.97
N LEU A 42 19.88 14.42 4.60
CA LEU A 42 19.46 14.58 3.21
C LEU A 42 20.63 14.86 2.24
N PRO A 43 21.60 15.75 2.55
CA PRO A 43 22.77 15.92 1.70
C PRO A 43 23.57 14.64 1.44
N ALA A 44 23.81 13.82 2.47
CA ALA A 44 24.51 12.55 2.35
C ALA A 44 23.70 11.55 1.51
N ALA A 45 22.38 11.49 1.73
CA ALA A 45 21.49 10.63 0.94
C ALA A 45 21.49 11.02 -0.54
N LEU A 46 21.44 12.31 -0.88
CA LEU A 46 21.50 12.79 -2.26
C LEU A 46 22.87 12.53 -2.90
N ALA A 47 23.97 12.71 -2.17
CA ALA A 47 25.29 12.38 -2.66
C ALA A 47 25.44 10.87 -2.98
N GLN A 48 24.89 10.02 -2.12
CA GLN A 48 24.86 8.56 -2.35
C GLN A 48 23.88 8.18 -3.47
N ALA A 49 22.76 8.88 -3.59
CA ALA A 49 21.80 8.69 -4.68
C ALA A 49 22.44 8.97 -6.03
N ALA A 50 23.17 10.08 -6.15
CA ALA A 50 23.90 10.44 -7.36
C ALA A 50 24.96 9.38 -7.77
N GLN A 51 25.55 8.68 -6.80
CA GLN A 51 26.53 7.61 -7.06
C GLN A 51 25.87 6.27 -7.40
N THR A 52 24.74 5.94 -6.77
CA THR A 52 24.11 4.62 -6.84
C THR A 52 22.93 4.55 -7.80
N GLY A 53 22.40 5.70 -8.23
CA GLY A 53 21.14 5.77 -8.97
C GLY A 53 19.89 5.46 -8.15
N LYS A 54 20.03 5.18 -6.84
CA LYS A 54 18.87 4.88 -5.98
C LYS A 54 18.09 6.16 -5.65
N PRO A 55 16.75 6.15 -5.74
CA PRO A 55 15.94 7.27 -5.29
C PRO A 55 16.00 7.45 -3.77
N VAL A 56 15.77 8.68 -3.29
CA VAL A 56 15.79 9.02 -1.86
C VAL A 56 14.36 9.13 -1.34
N LEU A 57 14.02 8.30 -0.36
CA LEU A 57 12.80 8.43 0.42
C LEU A 57 13.09 9.36 1.60
N VAL A 58 12.56 10.58 1.56
CA VAL A 58 12.78 11.58 2.61
C VAL A 58 11.58 11.59 3.55
N GLN A 59 11.83 11.34 4.83
CA GLN A 59 10.86 11.46 5.91
C GLN A 59 11.06 12.81 6.62
N PHE A 60 10.05 13.66 6.58
CA PHE A 60 9.96 14.84 7.45
C PHE A 60 9.26 14.45 8.73
N ALA A 61 9.88 14.73 9.88
CA ALA A 61 9.40 14.29 11.18
C ALA A 61 9.70 15.33 12.26
N ALA A 62 9.04 15.20 13.41
CA ALA A 62 9.27 16.04 14.58
C ALA A 62 9.18 15.20 15.86
N ASP A 63 10.18 15.27 16.74
CA ASP A 63 10.25 14.46 17.95
C ASP A 63 9.11 14.74 18.95
N TRP A 64 8.52 15.93 18.95
CA TRP A 64 7.34 16.25 19.78
C TRP A 64 6.00 15.88 19.12
N ILE A 65 6.01 15.21 17.97
CA ILE A 65 4.80 14.74 17.29
C ILE A 65 4.71 13.22 17.44
N GLU A 66 3.69 12.76 18.16
CA GLU A 66 3.46 11.34 18.47
C GLU A 66 3.38 10.46 17.21
N SER A 67 2.77 10.94 16.13
CA SER A 67 2.70 10.20 14.86
C SER A 67 4.07 10.06 14.16
N SER A 68 5.01 10.99 14.39
CA SER A 68 6.40 10.84 13.93
C SER A 68 7.11 9.74 14.72
N ALA A 69 6.97 9.73 16.05
CA ALA A 69 7.53 8.68 16.89
C ALA A 69 6.92 7.29 16.58
N ALA A 70 5.62 7.23 16.28
CA ALA A 70 4.94 6.01 15.85
C ALA A 70 5.49 5.49 14.51
N THR A 71 5.71 6.40 13.56
CA THR A 71 6.36 6.09 12.28
C THR A 71 7.78 5.54 12.50
N ASP A 72 8.57 6.16 13.37
CA ASP A 72 9.95 5.72 13.61
C ASP A 72 10.01 4.34 14.27
N ARG A 73 9.06 4.06 15.16
CA ARG A 73 8.90 2.74 15.77
C ARG A 73 8.55 1.69 14.72
N MET A 74 7.55 1.99 13.90
CA MET A 74 7.11 1.14 12.79
C MET A 74 8.26 0.82 11.82
N LEU A 75 9.06 1.81 11.42
CA LEU A 75 10.19 1.60 10.51
C LEU A 75 11.28 0.68 11.11
N ARG A 76 11.39 0.63 12.43
CA ARG A 76 12.32 -0.30 13.12
C ARG A 76 11.73 -1.69 13.28
N GLU A 77 10.45 -1.78 13.63
CA GLU A 77 9.83 -3.01 14.12
C GLU A 77 9.11 -3.82 13.01
N ASP A 78 8.62 -3.18 11.96
CA ASP A 78 7.85 -3.83 10.89
C ASP A 78 8.74 -4.27 9.72
N GLU A 79 8.94 -5.58 9.57
CA GLU A 79 9.69 -6.19 8.46
C GLU A 79 9.12 -5.85 7.08
N THR A 80 7.79 -5.74 6.95
CA THR A 80 7.13 -5.41 5.68
C THR A 80 7.52 -4.00 5.25
N CYS A 81 7.51 -3.05 6.20
CA CYS A 81 7.96 -1.69 5.93
C CYS A 81 9.45 -1.63 5.58
N ARG A 82 10.30 -2.38 6.31
CA ARG A 82 11.74 -2.44 6.02
C ARG A 82 12.02 -2.99 4.63
N THR A 83 11.41 -4.14 4.28
CA THR A 83 11.52 -4.76 2.96
C THR A 83 11.06 -3.81 1.85
N ALA A 84 9.94 -3.12 2.07
CA ALA A 84 9.42 -2.14 1.10
C ALA A 84 10.35 -0.93 0.91
N MET A 85 11.20 -0.61 1.89
CA MET A 85 12.12 0.51 1.86
C MET A 85 13.51 0.20 1.28
N GLU A 86 13.91 -1.07 1.18
CA GLU A 86 15.22 -1.49 0.64
C GLU A 86 15.60 -0.89 -0.74
N PRO A 87 14.65 -0.65 -1.67
CA PRO A 87 14.97 -0.01 -2.95
C PRO A 87 15.41 1.45 -2.84
N PHE A 88 15.22 2.09 -1.68
CA PHE A 88 15.39 3.52 -1.47
C PHE A 88 16.55 3.82 -0.52
N LEU A 89 17.15 5.00 -0.68
CA LEU A 89 17.95 5.60 0.38
C LEU A 89 17.02 6.35 1.33
N HIS A 90 17.00 5.99 2.61
CA HIS A 90 16.17 6.66 3.60
C HIS A 90 16.90 7.87 4.20
N ALA A 91 16.31 9.05 4.00
CA ALA A 91 16.76 10.29 4.64
C ALA A 91 15.72 10.77 5.66
N ARG A 92 16.18 11.35 6.77
CA ARG A 92 15.30 12.03 7.74
C ARG A 92 15.61 13.52 7.81
N VAL A 93 14.57 14.34 7.83
CA VAL A 93 14.65 15.79 8.09
C VAL A 93 13.79 16.13 9.30
N GLU A 94 14.43 16.63 10.35
CA GLU A 94 13.76 17.05 11.59
C GLU A 94 13.09 18.42 11.41
N VAL A 95 11.90 18.65 11.99
CA VAL A 95 11.09 19.86 11.81
C VAL A 95 10.68 20.45 13.18
N PRO A 96 10.98 21.74 13.53
CA PRO A 96 11.70 22.65 12.67
C PRO A 96 13.17 22.28 12.65
N ALA A 97 13.70 22.25 11.44
CA ALA A 97 15.11 22.04 11.26
C ALA A 97 15.91 23.27 11.70
N GLY A 98 17.20 23.05 11.93
CA GLY A 98 18.19 24.12 11.77
C GLY A 98 18.15 24.73 10.35
N SER A 99 18.96 25.76 10.11
CA SER A 99 18.95 26.53 8.84
C SER A 99 19.00 25.67 7.57
N ALA A 100 19.78 24.58 7.55
CA ALA A 100 19.90 23.68 6.42
C ALA A 100 18.61 22.92 6.10
N GLY A 101 17.94 22.33 7.10
CA GLY A 101 16.68 21.64 6.85
C GLY A 101 15.52 22.61 6.65
N ARG A 102 15.62 23.88 7.09
CA ARG A 102 14.59 24.89 6.81
C ARG A 102 14.48 25.18 5.32
N ALA A 103 15.62 25.30 4.63
CA ALA A 103 15.64 25.46 3.17
C ALA A 103 14.95 24.30 2.45
N VAL A 104 15.13 23.07 2.94
CA VAL A 104 14.50 21.86 2.38
C VAL A 104 12.98 21.86 2.64
N ILE A 105 12.56 22.17 3.87
CA ILE A 105 11.15 22.30 4.26
C ILE A 105 10.44 23.32 3.36
N ASP A 106 11.07 24.48 3.16
CA ASP A 106 10.51 25.57 2.34
C ASP A 106 10.51 25.19 0.84
N ALA A 107 11.60 24.60 0.33
CA ALA A 107 11.70 24.15 -1.07
C ALA A 107 10.64 23.10 -1.45
N HIS A 108 10.38 22.16 -0.53
CA HIS A 108 9.38 21.11 -0.72
C HIS A 108 8.03 21.46 -0.08
N ARG A 109 7.80 22.71 0.34
CA ARG A 109 6.53 23.20 0.90
C ARG A 109 5.91 22.25 1.94
N VAL A 110 6.73 21.75 2.87
CA VAL A 110 6.28 20.79 3.88
C VAL A 110 5.47 21.53 4.94
N THR A 111 4.16 21.27 4.97
CA THR A 111 3.21 21.95 5.88
C THR A 111 2.79 21.09 7.08
N ALA A 112 3.04 19.79 7.03
CA ALA A 112 2.67 18.83 8.07
C ALA A 112 3.71 17.71 8.18
N VAL A 113 3.80 17.11 9.38
CA VAL A 113 4.63 15.94 9.65
C VAL A 113 3.83 14.89 10.47
N PRO A 114 4.14 13.59 10.36
CA PRO A 114 5.11 13.02 9.42
C PRO A 114 4.61 13.13 7.97
N CYS A 115 5.54 13.39 7.06
CA CYS A 115 5.28 13.43 5.62
C CYS A 115 6.46 12.80 4.90
N TRP A 116 6.17 12.08 3.81
CA TRP A 116 7.20 11.49 2.96
C TRP A 116 7.18 12.09 1.58
N ILE A 117 8.36 12.33 1.03
CA ILE A 117 8.56 12.62 -0.39
C ILE A 117 9.57 11.62 -0.96
N LEU A 118 9.40 11.33 -2.24
CA LEU A 118 10.37 10.59 -3.02
C LEU A 118 11.12 11.56 -3.92
N LEU A 119 12.43 11.57 -3.81
CA LEU A 119 13.32 12.30 -4.69
C LEU A 119 14.00 11.34 -5.66
N ALA A 120 14.12 11.74 -6.91
CA ALA A 120 15.01 11.12 -7.88
C ALA A 120 16.49 11.33 -7.48
N PRO A 121 17.43 10.57 -8.06
CA PRO A 121 18.86 10.71 -7.76
C PRO A 121 19.45 12.12 -8.01
N ASP A 122 18.82 12.92 -8.86
CA ASP A 122 19.18 14.31 -9.14
C ASP A 122 18.56 15.32 -8.16
N GLY A 123 17.77 14.84 -7.18
CA GLY A 123 17.07 15.64 -6.18
C GLY A 123 15.70 16.18 -6.61
N GLN A 124 15.21 15.86 -7.82
CA GLN A 124 13.86 16.25 -8.23
C GLN A 124 12.79 15.45 -7.48
N GLU A 125 11.73 16.11 -7.03
CA GLU A 125 10.60 15.44 -6.38
C GLU A 125 9.77 14.67 -7.40
N VAL A 126 9.64 13.35 -7.19
CA VAL A 126 8.88 12.45 -8.08
C VAL A 126 7.50 12.16 -7.52
N ALA A 127 7.39 11.99 -6.21
CA ALA A 127 6.14 11.64 -5.57
C ALA A 127 6.10 12.16 -4.12
N ARG A 128 4.89 12.32 -3.60
CA ARG A 128 4.64 12.75 -2.23
C ARG A 128 3.53 11.94 -1.60
N ALA A 129 3.77 11.47 -0.38
CA ALA A 129 2.75 10.85 0.43
C ALA A 129 1.77 11.91 0.95
N SER A 130 0.49 11.58 0.96
CA SER A 130 -0.47 12.40 1.69
C SER A 130 -0.08 12.48 3.17
N PRO A 131 -0.29 13.62 3.84
CA PRO A 131 -0.11 13.68 5.28
C PRO A 131 -0.94 12.60 5.96
N LEU A 132 -0.37 11.92 6.97
CA LEU A 132 -1.11 10.93 7.73
C LEU A 132 -2.37 11.55 8.32
N ARG A 133 -3.50 10.90 8.09
CA ARG A 133 -4.76 11.29 8.74
C ARG A 133 -4.76 10.76 10.18
N PHE A 134 -5.50 11.43 11.05
CA PHE A 134 -5.68 10.93 12.41
C PHE A 134 -6.31 9.52 12.38
N GLY A 135 -5.79 8.61 13.19
CA GLY A 135 -6.20 7.20 13.21
C GLY A 135 -5.72 6.37 12.02
N GLU A 136 -5.09 6.98 11.00
CA GLU A 136 -4.47 6.24 9.91
C GLU A 136 -3.20 5.55 10.42
N ARG A 137 -3.09 4.26 10.10
CA ARG A 137 -1.93 3.46 10.43
C ARG A 137 -0.75 3.85 9.51
N PRO A 138 0.37 4.35 10.05
CA PRO A 138 1.48 4.84 9.24
C PRO A 138 2.04 3.78 8.29
N GLU A 139 1.98 2.49 8.67
CA GLU A 139 2.51 1.38 7.88
C GLU A 139 1.73 1.23 6.59
N ARG A 140 0.41 1.34 6.67
CA ARG A 140 -0.47 1.22 5.53
C ARG A 140 -0.31 2.41 4.59
N ALA A 141 -0.24 3.60 5.14
CA ALA A 141 -0.02 4.82 4.35
C ALA A 141 1.31 4.77 3.58
N LEU A 142 2.38 4.33 4.25
CA LEU A 142 3.69 4.17 3.63
C LEU A 142 3.68 3.09 2.55
N ILE A 143 3.13 1.90 2.82
CA ILE A 143 3.06 0.81 1.83
C ILE A 143 2.23 1.22 0.62
N VAL A 144 1.09 1.89 0.81
CA VAL A 144 0.26 2.41 -0.28
C VAL A 144 1.03 3.45 -1.10
N PHE A 145 1.75 4.36 -0.42
CA PHE A 145 2.59 5.36 -1.09
C PHE A 145 3.70 4.71 -1.92
N LEU A 146 4.47 3.80 -1.33
CA LEU A 146 5.57 3.08 -2.00
C LEU A 146 5.06 2.19 -3.15
N GLY A 147 3.83 1.68 -3.04
CA GLY A 147 3.15 0.95 -4.10
C GLY A 147 2.53 1.81 -5.20
N SER A 148 2.58 3.14 -5.10
CA SER A 148 1.99 4.03 -6.12
C SER A 148 2.72 3.91 -7.47
N GLU A 149 2.02 4.21 -8.56
CA GLU A 149 2.60 4.13 -9.91
C GLU A 149 3.79 5.09 -10.07
N ALA A 150 3.70 6.30 -9.52
CA ALA A 150 4.79 7.28 -9.55
C ALA A 150 6.05 6.77 -8.86
N VAL A 151 5.92 6.17 -7.66
CA VAL A 151 7.07 5.59 -6.94
C VAL A 151 7.63 4.39 -7.69
N ARG A 152 6.77 3.50 -8.22
CA ARG A 152 7.21 2.35 -9.03
C ARG A 152 7.95 2.77 -10.29
N ALA A 153 7.50 3.84 -10.96
CA ALA A 153 8.17 4.37 -12.15
C ALA A 153 9.51 5.06 -11.86
N ALA A 154 9.72 5.50 -10.61
CA ALA A 154 10.94 6.15 -10.12
C ALA A 154 12.01 5.14 -9.67
N VAL A 155 11.59 3.97 -9.19
CA VAL A 155 12.47 2.81 -8.97
C VAL A 155 12.77 2.20 -10.34
N VAL A 156 13.53 2.95 -11.14
CA VAL A 156 14.03 2.44 -12.41
C VAL A 156 15.21 1.54 -12.10
N PRO A 157 15.18 0.28 -12.53
CA PRO A 157 16.34 -0.58 -12.41
C PRO A 157 17.52 0.06 -13.13
N SER A 158 18.62 0.24 -12.40
CA SER A 158 19.83 0.94 -12.88
C SER A 158 20.73 0.03 -13.71
N THR A 159 20.48 -1.29 -13.65
CA THR A 159 21.20 -2.29 -14.43
C THR A 159 20.25 -3.18 -15.22
N PRO A 160 20.74 -3.79 -16.33
CA PRO A 160 20.03 -4.85 -17.05
C PRO A 160 19.47 -5.96 -16.16
N ALA A 161 20.27 -6.43 -15.21
CA ALA A 161 19.88 -7.52 -14.31
C ALA A 161 18.76 -7.10 -13.35
N GLU A 162 18.83 -5.88 -12.81
CA GLU A 162 17.74 -5.32 -12.01
C GLU A 162 16.47 -5.13 -12.83
N ALA A 163 16.61 -4.78 -14.11
CA ALA A 163 15.49 -4.57 -15.02
C ALA A 163 14.77 -5.87 -15.29
N TRP A 164 15.53 -6.92 -15.56
CA TRP A 164 15.02 -8.27 -15.68
C TRP A 164 14.36 -8.77 -14.40
N ALA A 165 14.99 -8.59 -13.24
CA ALA A 165 14.42 -8.98 -11.96
C ALA A 165 13.13 -8.20 -11.64
N HIS A 166 13.07 -6.91 -12.00
CA HIS A 166 11.87 -6.08 -11.86
C HIS A 166 10.75 -6.54 -12.80
N LEU A 167 11.10 -6.85 -14.06
CA LEU A 167 10.17 -7.35 -15.07
C LEU A 167 9.57 -8.70 -14.65
N ARG A 168 10.41 -9.66 -14.22
CA ARG A 168 9.96 -10.97 -13.71
C ARG A 168 9.03 -10.82 -12.51
N ARG A 169 9.38 -9.97 -11.53
CA ARG A 169 8.52 -9.70 -10.35
C ARG A 169 7.18 -9.06 -10.73
N THR A 170 7.19 -8.16 -11.71
CA THR A 170 5.96 -7.49 -12.18
C THR A 170 5.04 -8.47 -12.91
N LEU A 171 5.61 -9.32 -13.77
CA LEU A 171 4.86 -10.37 -14.48
C LEU A 171 4.34 -11.44 -13.52
N ALA A 172 5.11 -11.83 -12.51
CA ALA A 172 4.65 -12.73 -11.47
C ALA A 172 3.46 -12.12 -10.70
N ARG A 173 3.56 -10.86 -10.26
CA ARG A 173 2.50 -10.23 -9.47
C ARG A 173 1.22 -9.94 -10.27
N ASP A 174 1.35 -9.36 -11.45
CA ASP A 174 0.21 -8.83 -12.22
C ASP A 174 -0.30 -9.81 -13.29
N GLY A 175 0.43 -10.90 -13.54
CA GLY A 175 0.23 -11.80 -14.66
C GLY A 175 0.61 -11.20 -16.02
N PRO A 176 0.82 -12.02 -17.05
CA PRO A 176 1.04 -11.55 -18.41
C PRO A 176 -0.28 -11.02 -18.99
N SER A 177 -0.54 -9.72 -18.84
CA SER A 177 -1.71 -9.04 -19.38
C SER A 177 -1.30 -7.95 -20.39
N PRO A 178 -2.19 -7.54 -21.32
CA PRO A 178 -1.92 -6.41 -22.22
C PRO A 178 -1.53 -5.12 -21.49
N ASP A 179 -2.10 -4.90 -20.30
CA ASP A 179 -1.76 -3.76 -19.45
C ASP A 179 -0.40 -3.92 -18.78
N ALA A 180 -0.05 -5.12 -18.30
CA ALA A 180 1.29 -5.39 -17.79
C ALA A 180 2.35 -5.16 -18.89
N ILE A 181 2.14 -5.67 -20.10
CA ILE A 181 3.03 -5.44 -21.25
C ILE A 181 3.16 -3.95 -21.57
N ARG A 182 2.05 -3.20 -21.61
CA ARG A 182 2.08 -1.75 -21.81
C ARG A 182 2.88 -1.02 -20.73
N ARG A 183 2.78 -1.43 -19.47
CA ARG A 183 3.54 -0.85 -18.36
C ARG A 183 5.03 -1.16 -18.43
N LEU A 184 5.40 -2.30 -19.01
CA LEU A 184 6.79 -2.73 -19.15
C LEU A 184 7.52 -2.05 -20.31
N HIS A 185 6.81 -1.66 -21.38
CA HIS A 185 7.42 -1.06 -22.58
C HIS A 185 8.29 0.19 -22.27
N PRO A 186 7.85 1.18 -21.47
CA PRO A 186 8.69 2.33 -21.13
C PRO A 186 9.90 2.00 -20.26
N LEU A 187 9.91 0.87 -19.56
CA LEU A 187 11.07 0.40 -18.79
C LEU A 187 12.10 -0.24 -19.69
N VAL A 188 11.65 -1.07 -20.64
CA VAL A 188 12.51 -1.68 -21.66
C VAL A 188 13.18 -0.63 -22.55
N GLU A 189 12.45 0.41 -22.93
CA GLU A 189 12.98 1.52 -23.74
C GLU A 189 14.07 2.34 -23.03
N ARG A 190 14.13 2.29 -21.69
CA ARG A 190 15.18 2.94 -20.89
C ARG A 190 16.45 2.10 -20.77
N LEU A 191 16.41 0.82 -21.17
CA LEU A 191 17.61 -0.02 -21.22
C LEU A 191 18.47 0.34 -22.43
N GLU A 192 19.78 0.09 -22.32
CA GLU A 192 20.73 0.32 -23.40
C GLU A 192 21.49 -0.97 -23.75
N GLY A 193 21.93 -1.06 -25.01
CA GLY A 193 22.78 -2.14 -25.50
C GLY A 193 22.11 -3.53 -25.48
N PRO A 194 22.87 -4.61 -25.23
CA PRO A 194 22.39 -5.99 -25.32
C PRO A 194 21.18 -6.28 -24.42
N ALA A 195 21.09 -5.60 -23.27
CA ALA A 195 19.98 -5.72 -22.33
C ALA A 195 18.65 -5.27 -22.90
N ARG A 196 18.67 -4.19 -23.70
CA ARG A 196 17.49 -3.70 -24.39
C ARG A 196 17.03 -4.70 -25.43
N GLU A 197 17.95 -5.25 -26.22
CA GLU A 197 17.63 -6.22 -27.27
C GLU A 197 17.02 -7.50 -26.68
N GLU A 198 17.61 -8.02 -25.60
CA GLU A 198 17.09 -9.19 -24.90
C GLU A 198 15.69 -8.93 -24.32
N ALA A 199 15.50 -7.78 -23.65
CA ALA A 199 14.23 -7.41 -23.03
C ALA A 199 13.13 -7.14 -24.07
N GLN A 200 13.48 -6.52 -25.19
CA GLN A 200 12.58 -6.36 -26.34
C GLN A 200 12.20 -7.71 -26.93
N GLY A 201 13.15 -8.65 -27.05
CA GLY A 201 12.90 -10.03 -27.48
C GLY A 201 11.87 -10.73 -26.62
N ALA A 202 12.05 -10.79 -25.30
CA ALA A 202 11.09 -11.46 -24.44
C ALA A 202 9.73 -10.75 -24.38
N LEU A 203 9.71 -9.41 -24.46
CA LEU A 203 8.44 -8.67 -24.51
C LEU A 203 7.66 -8.99 -25.79
N GLN A 204 8.37 -9.16 -26.91
CA GLN A 204 7.81 -9.58 -28.18
C GLN A 204 7.29 -11.02 -28.11
N ASP A 205 8.07 -11.96 -27.58
CA ASP A 205 7.64 -13.36 -27.40
C ASP A 205 6.38 -13.46 -26.54
N LEU A 206 6.34 -12.72 -25.43
CA LEU A 206 5.19 -12.67 -24.52
C LEU A 206 3.95 -12.12 -25.25
N ARG A 207 4.12 -11.07 -26.05
CA ARG A 207 3.05 -10.46 -26.84
C ARG A 207 2.50 -11.42 -27.89
N GLU A 208 3.38 -12.08 -28.65
CA GLU A 208 2.98 -13.04 -29.68
C GLU A 208 2.23 -14.23 -29.10
N ASN A 209 2.68 -14.74 -27.94
CA ASN A 209 2.01 -15.81 -27.23
C ASN A 209 0.60 -15.39 -26.76
N LEU A 210 0.48 -14.21 -26.11
CA LEU A 210 -0.81 -13.65 -25.69
C LEU A 210 -1.77 -13.41 -26.86
N GLU A 211 -1.29 -12.83 -27.96
CA GLU A 211 -2.10 -12.59 -29.15
C GLU A 211 -2.61 -13.90 -29.76
N THR A 212 -1.75 -14.92 -29.83
CA THR A 212 -2.12 -16.27 -30.29
C THR A 212 -3.21 -16.88 -29.41
N ARG A 213 -3.07 -16.83 -28.09
CA ARG A 213 -4.07 -17.38 -27.15
C ARG A 213 -5.40 -16.63 -27.18
N LEU A 214 -5.37 -15.31 -27.32
CA LEU A 214 -6.58 -14.50 -27.49
C LEU A 214 -7.28 -14.81 -28.82
N ALA A 215 -6.52 -15.08 -29.89
CA ALA A 215 -7.09 -15.50 -31.17
C ALA A 215 -7.77 -16.87 -31.08
N GLU A 216 -7.14 -17.85 -30.41
CA GLU A 216 -7.72 -19.16 -30.12
C GLU A 216 -9.05 -19.04 -29.34
N ALA A 217 -9.07 -18.22 -28.28
CA ALA A 217 -10.27 -17.98 -27.49
C ALA A 217 -11.40 -17.33 -28.31
N ARG A 218 -11.08 -16.33 -29.15
CA ARG A 218 -12.07 -15.68 -30.03
C ARG A 218 -12.63 -16.64 -31.09
N ALA A 219 -11.78 -17.47 -31.68
CA ALA A 219 -12.21 -18.47 -32.65
C ALA A 219 -13.16 -19.50 -32.01
N ALA A 220 -12.84 -19.96 -30.79
CA ALA A 220 -13.70 -20.85 -30.04
C ALA A 220 -15.06 -20.22 -29.69
N GLN A 221 -15.06 -18.94 -29.29
CA GLN A 221 -16.29 -18.18 -29.03
C GLN A 221 -17.16 -18.04 -30.28
N ALA A 222 -16.57 -17.66 -31.42
CA ALA A 222 -17.29 -17.50 -32.69
C ALA A 222 -17.91 -18.82 -33.17
N ALA A 223 -17.28 -19.95 -32.87
CA ALA A 223 -17.81 -21.29 -33.19
C ALA A 223 -18.95 -21.73 -32.26
N GLY A 224 -19.34 -20.95 -31.25
CA GLY A 224 -20.34 -21.32 -30.25
C GLY A 224 -19.92 -22.53 -29.40
N ASN A 225 -18.62 -22.88 -29.41
CA ASN A 225 -18.11 -24.05 -28.74
C ASN A 225 -17.67 -23.67 -27.31
N GLY A 226 -18.64 -23.68 -26.39
CA GLY A 226 -18.39 -23.36 -24.98
C GLY A 226 -17.30 -24.21 -24.32
N GLY A 227 -17.10 -25.45 -24.80
CA GLY A 227 -16.00 -26.32 -24.35
C GLY A 227 -14.63 -25.80 -24.78
N ALA A 228 -14.46 -25.46 -26.06
CA ALA A 228 -13.21 -24.92 -26.58
C ALA A 228 -12.88 -23.52 -26.01
N LEU A 229 -13.90 -22.70 -25.73
CA LEU A 229 -13.71 -21.43 -25.04
C LEU A 229 -13.25 -21.64 -23.60
N GLY A 230 -13.84 -22.61 -22.89
CA GLY A 230 -13.40 -23.04 -21.57
C GLY A 230 -11.96 -23.55 -21.58
N GLU A 231 -11.57 -24.36 -22.56
CA GLU A 231 -10.19 -24.83 -22.72
C GLU A 231 -9.20 -23.70 -23.03
N ALA A 232 -9.57 -22.75 -23.89
CA ALA A 232 -8.74 -21.60 -24.22
C ALA A 232 -8.55 -20.65 -23.02
N LEU A 233 -9.62 -20.40 -22.25
CA LEU A 233 -9.55 -19.64 -20.99
C LEU A 233 -8.72 -20.38 -19.94
N THR A 234 -8.90 -21.70 -19.82
CA THR A 234 -8.09 -22.55 -18.92
C THR A 234 -6.62 -22.57 -19.36
N ALA A 235 -6.33 -22.49 -20.65
CA ALA A 235 -4.97 -22.41 -21.18
C ALA A 235 -4.33 -21.04 -20.91
N LEU A 236 -5.09 -19.95 -20.99
CA LEU A 236 -4.67 -18.61 -20.56
C LEU A 236 -4.40 -18.56 -19.05
N GLU A 237 -5.28 -19.15 -18.24
CA GLU A 237 -5.07 -19.29 -16.79
C GLU A 237 -3.86 -20.18 -16.48
N ARG A 238 -3.71 -21.32 -17.16
CA ARG A 238 -2.53 -22.19 -17.00
C ARG A 238 -1.25 -21.51 -17.45
N PHE A 239 -1.24 -20.73 -18.52
CA PHE A 239 -0.07 -19.98 -18.95
C PHE A 239 0.33 -18.95 -17.89
N ALA A 240 -0.64 -18.16 -17.40
CA ALA A 240 -0.41 -17.23 -16.32
C ALA A 240 0.10 -17.94 -15.05
N LEU A 241 -0.47 -19.10 -14.71
CA LEU A 241 -0.10 -19.90 -13.54
C LEU A 241 1.22 -20.67 -13.71
N THR A 242 1.58 -21.13 -14.90
CA THR A 242 2.83 -21.86 -15.18
C THR A 242 4.01 -20.90 -15.15
N ASP A 243 3.90 -19.71 -15.75
CA ASP A 243 4.95 -18.69 -15.66
C ASP A 243 5.11 -18.18 -14.22
N LEU A 244 4.00 -17.97 -13.50
CA LEU A 244 4.00 -17.69 -12.06
C LEU A 244 4.67 -18.82 -11.27
N ARG A 245 4.35 -20.07 -11.59
CA ARG A 245 4.86 -21.25 -10.90
C ARG A 245 6.32 -21.50 -11.21
N GLU A 246 6.81 -21.28 -12.42
CA GLU A 246 8.23 -21.39 -12.77
C GLU A 246 9.04 -20.25 -12.14
N ALA A 247 8.51 -19.02 -12.16
CA ALA A 247 9.10 -17.88 -11.44
C ALA A 247 9.17 -18.15 -9.93
N HIS A 248 8.12 -18.73 -9.35
CA HIS A 248 8.13 -19.14 -7.96
C HIS A 248 8.90 -20.44 -7.71
N GLU A 249 9.05 -21.38 -8.65
CA GLU A 249 9.83 -22.61 -8.46
C GLU A 249 11.33 -22.32 -8.45
N GLU A 250 11.83 -21.35 -9.23
CA GLU A 250 13.20 -20.84 -9.11
C GLU A 250 13.43 -20.15 -7.75
N GLU A 251 12.46 -19.33 -7.30
CA GLU A 251 12.51 -18.64 -6.01
C GLU A 251 12.36 -19.61 -4.83
N ILE A 252 11.47 -20.60 -4.93
CA ILE A 252 11.26 -21.69 -3.98
C ILE A 252 12.49 -22.62 -3.96
N ALA A 253 13.12 -22.90 -5.09
CA ALA A 253 14.35 -23.69 -5.15
C ALA A 253 15.52 -22.94 -4.47
N ALA A 254 15.58 -21.62 -4.60
CA ALA A 254 16.52 -20.77 -3.87
C ALA A 254 16.22 -20.68 -2.36
N LEU A 255 14.97 -20.93 -1.95
CA LEU A 255 14.48 -20.77 -0.57
C LEU A 255 14.14 -22.08 0.17
N ARG A 256 14.40 -23.25 -0.44
CA ARG A 256 14.16 -24.57 0.18
C ARG A 256 14.99 -24.74 1.46
N GLY A 257 14.33 -24.58 2.61
CA GLY A 257 14.91 -24.73 3.96
C GLY A 257 14.32 -23.81 5.04
N SER A 258 13.50 -22.81 4.69
CA SER A 258 12.99 -21.80 5.64
C SER A 258 11.58 -22.07 6.19
N SER A 259 11.46 -22.26 7.51
CA SER A 259 10.19 -22.44 8.24
C SER A 259 9.27 -21.21 8.24
N ALA A 260 9.82 -20.03 7.91
CA ALA A 260 9.07 -18.78 7.83
C ALA A 260 8.05 -18.77 6.68
N LEU A 261 8.32 -19.51 5.59
CA LEU A 261 7.46 -19.55 4.41
C LEU A 261 6.18 -20.37 4.65
N GLU A 262 6.27 -21.49 5.37
CA GLU A 262 5.09 -22.31 5.72
C GLU A 262 4.10 -21.50 6.58
N THR A 263 4.63 -20.68 7.51
CA THR A 263 3.84 -19.78 8.34
C THR A 263 3.22 -18.64 7.52
N HIS A 264 3.94 -18.09 6.55
CA HIS A 264 3.44 -17.04 5.66
C HIS A 264 2.28 -17.54 4.78
N ILE A 265 2.43 -18.71 4.16
CA ILE A 265 1.42 -19.31 3.28
C ILE A 265 0.16 -19.70 4.08
N ALA A 266 0.32 -20.31 5.27
CA ALA A 266 -0.81 -20.61 6.16
C ALA A 266 -1.55 -19.34 6.60
N GLY A 267 -0.83 -18.24 6.86
CA GLY A 267 -1.41 -16.94 7.21
C GLY A 267 -2.12 -16.22 6.05
N GLN A 268 -1.74 -16.48 4.79
CA GLN A 268 -2.47 -15.95 3.62
C GLN A 268 -3.77 -16.72 3.38
N ILE A 269 -3.75 -18.05 3.54
CA ILE A 269 -4.95 -18.90 3.41
C ILE A 269 -5.97 -18.59 4.50
N ALA A 270 -5.52 -18.35 5.75
CA ALA A 270 -6.41 -17.98 6.86
C ALA A 270 -7.05 -16.60 6.68
N ARG A 271 -6.33 -15.63 6.12
CA ARG A 271 -6.84 -14.27 5.85
C ARG A 271 -7.93 -14.21 4.78
N LEU A 272 -7.93 -15.16 3.85
CA LEU A 272 -8.98 -15.28 2.83
C LEU A 272 -10.28 -15.88 3.37
N ALA A 273 -10.33 -16.30 4.64
CA ALA A 273 -11.45 -17.04 5.23
C ALA A 273 -12.29 -16.26 6.29
N ASP A 274 -11.98 -14.99 6.62
CA ASP A 274 -12.62 -14.25 7.72
C ASP A 274 -13.41 -12.98 7.24
N PRO A 275 -14.69 -12.74 7.65
CA PRO A 275 -15.48 -11.60 7.17
C PRO A 275 -15.40 -10.39 8.11
N ASP A 276 -14.28 -9.68 8.08
CA ASP A 276 -13.98 -8.45 8.84
C ASP A 276 -14.26 -7.16 8.01
N TRP A 277 -14.27 -5.97 8.65
CA TRP A 277 -14.42 -4.64 8.03
C TRP A 277 -13.42 -4.35 6.88
N GLU A 278 -12.24 -4.96 6.87
CA GLU A 278 -11.24 -4.94 5.80
C GLU A 278 -11.77 -5.65 4.54
N THR A 279 -12.45 -6.79 4.71
CA THR A 279 -13.18 -7.47 3.63
C THR A 279 -14.31 -6.59 3.10
N ARG A 280 -14.92 -5.74 3.95
CA ARG A 280 -15.97 -4.78 3.52
C ARG A 280 -15.41 -3.61 2.71
N ILE A 281 -14.21 -3.11 3.01
CA ILE A 281 -13.56 -2.04 2.22
C ILE A 281 -13.03 -2.60 0.90
N ALA A 282 -12.38 -3.77 0.93
CA ALA A 282 -11.96 -4.47 -0.29
C ALA A 282 -13.17 -4.80 -1.17
N ALA A 283 -14.27 -5.29 -0.58
CA ALA A 283 -15.53 -5.49 -1.28
C ALA A 283 -16.12 -4.17 -1.81
N ARG A 284 -15.93 -3.04 -1.12
CA ARG A 284 -16.40 -1.72 -1.58
C ARG A 284 -15.60 -1.18 -2.76
N GLU A 285 -14.27 -1.35 -2.77
CA GLU A 285 -13.43 -0.95 -3.90
C GLU A 285 -13.61 -1.91 -5.09
N ALA A 286 -13.77 -3.21 -4.83
CA ALA A 286 -14.19 -4.18 -5.84
C ALA A 286 -15.59 -3.84 -6.41
N LEU A 287 -16.55 -3.48 -5.54
CA LEU A 287 -17.87 -3.01 -5.98
C LEU A 287 -17.74 -1.75 -6.84
N ARG A 288 -16.86 -0.79 -6.49
CA ARG A 288 -16.62 0.42 -7.30
C ARG A 288 -16.08 0.13 -8.67
N ALA A 289 -15.17 -0.83 -8.78
CA ALA A 289 -14.62 -1.26 -10.07
C ALA A 289 -15.66 -1.99 -10.94
N VAL A 290 -16.58 -2.72 -10.30
CA VAL A 290 -17.60 -3.53 -10.97
C VAL A 290 -18.92 -2.75 -11.20
N LEU A 291 -19.15 -1.67 -10.44
CA LEU A 291 -20.36 -0.82 -10.49
C LEU A 291 -20.64 -0.23 -11.89
N PRO A 292 -19.64 0.27 -12.65
CA PRO A 292 -19.85 0.69 -14.02
C PRO A 292 -20.31 -0.46 -14.93
N LEU A 293 -19.69 -1.63 -14.81
CA LEU A 293 -20.04 -2.83 -15.59
C LEU A 293 -21.44 -3.35 -15.28
N VAL A 294 -21.82 -3.32 -14.00
CA VAL A 294 -23.18 -3.67 -13.54
C VAL A 294 -24.18 -2.63 -14.01
N ARG A 295 -23.85 -1.33 -13.94
CA ARG A 295 -24.71 -0.24 -14.42
C ARG A 295 -24.95 -0.33 -15.93
N ASP A 296 -23.91 -0.63 -16.71
CA ASP A 296 -24.00 -0.83 -18.16
C ASP A 296 -24.82 -2.09 -18.50
N ARG A 297 -24.66 -3.16 -17.73
CA ARG A 297 -25.45 -4.39 -17.88
C ARG A 297 -26.92 -4.21 -17.48
N VAL A 298 -27.21 -3.48 -16.40
CA VAL A 298 -28.58 -3.13 -15.96
C VAL A 298 -29.24 -2.19 -16.96
N ALA A 299 -28.50 -1.24 -17.54
CA ALA A 299 -28.98 -0.39 -18.63
C ALA A 299 -29.30 -1.22 -19.89
N ALA A 300 -28.46 -2.18 -20.25
CA ALA A 300 -28.72 -3.10 -21.35
C ALA A 300 -29.89 -4.07 -21.10
N LEU A 301 -30.14 -4.43 -19.84
CA LEU A 301 -31.26 -5.29 -19.44
C LEU A 301 -32.58 -4.52 -19.24
N ARG A 302 -32.54 -3.19 -19.11
CA ARG A 302 -33.74 -2.35 -18.98
C ARG A 302 -34.64 -2.41 -20.22
N ASP A 303 -34.04 -2.65 -21.39
CA ASP A 303 -34.76 -2.83 -22.66
C ASP A 303 -35.03 -4.32 -22.97
N SER A 304 -34.66 -5.24 -22.06
CA SER A 304 -34.96 -6.66 -22.17
C SER A 304 -36.38 -6.97 -21.65
N PRO A 305 -37.14 -7.89 -22.28
CA PRO A 305 -38.50 -8.23 -21.84
C PRO A 305 -38.58 -8.91 -20.44
N ASP A 306 -37.46 -9.35 -19.87
CA ASP A 306 -37.40 -9.95 -18.53
C ASP A 306 -37.25 -8.90 -17.42
N ALA A 307 -38.35 -8.20 -17.12
CA ALA A 307 -38.44 -7.18 -16.07
C ALA A 307 -38.11 -7.71 -14.66
N GLU A 308 -38.23 -9.01 -14.43
CA GLU A 308 -38.02 -9.66 -13.13
C GLU A 308 -36.54 -9.69 -12.72
N THR A 309 -35.62 -9.85 -13.68
CA THR A 309 -34.17 -9.86 -13.42
C THR A 309 -33.62 -8.45 -13.17
N ALA A 310 -34.19 -7.43 -13.84
CA ALA A 310 -33.82 -6.04 -13.64
C ALA A 310 -34.18 -5.53 -12.23
N PHE A 311 -35.30 -5.99 -11.68
CA PHE A 311 -35.75 -5.62 -10.32
C PHE A 311 -34.86 -6.24 -9.24
N ALA A 312 -34.44 -7.51 -9.39
CA ALA A 312 -33.56 -8.19 -8.45
C ALA A 312 -32.17 -7.54 -8.36
N CYS A 313 -31.61 -7.05 -9.47
CA CYS A 313 -30.32 -6.34 -9.47
C CYS A 313 -30.40 -4.94 -8.85
N ALA A 314 -31.53 -4.24 -8.96
CA ALA A 314 -31.72 -2.91 -8.39
C ALA A 314 -31.81 -2.93 -6.86
N ASP A 315 -32.43 -3.97 -6.28
CA ASP A 315 -32.57 -4.11 -4.83
C ASP A 315 -31.25 -4.53 -4.16
N LEU A 316 -30.41 -5.31 -4.85
CA LEU A 316 -29.05 -5.68 -4.43
C LEU A 316 -28.07 -4.49 -4.33
N LEU A 317 -28.37 -3.37 -5.00
CA LEU A 317 -27.55 -2.15 -4.99
C LEU A 317 -27.95 -1.14 -3.89
N ARG A 318 -29.00 -1.43 -3.11
CA ARG A 318 -29.37 -0.62 -1.93
C ARG A 318 -28.53 -0.99 -0.72
N VAL A 319 -27.23 -0.74 -0.79
CA VAL A 319 -26.40 -0.67 0.41
C VAL A 319 -26.58 0.74 0.98
N GLU A 320 -27.49 0.89 1.95
CA GLU A 320 -27.55 2.11 2.75
C GLU A 320 -26.17 2.31 3.39
N ALA A 321 -25.53 3.45 3.11
CA ALA A 321 -24.27 3.79 3.75
C ALA A 321 -24.51 3.78 5.27
N PRO A 322 -23.70 3.06 6.06
CA PRO A 322 -23.90 3.03 7.50
C PRO A 322 -23.87 4.46 8.05
N PRO A 323 -24.70 4.77 9.06
CA PRO A 323 -24.68 6.08 9.69
C PRO A 323 -23.26 6.38 10.17
N VAL A 324 -22.70 7.51 9.72
CA VAL A 324 -21.39 7.95 10.18
C VAL A 324 -21.52 8.27 11.67
N PRO A 325 -20.70 7.67 12.55
CA PRO A 325 -20.75 7.99 13.97
C PRO A 325 -20.55 9.50 14.16
N ARG A 326 -21.33 10.09 15.08
CA ARG A 326 -21.14 11.50 15.43
C ARG A 326 -19.89 11.57 16.30
N VAL A 327 -18.88 12.27 15.82
CA VAL A 327 -17.64 12.48 16.56
C VAL A 327 -17.67 13.89 17.15
N ARG A 328 -17.26 14.02 18.41
CA ARG A 328 -17.07 15.29 19.11
C ARG A 328 -15.59 15.53 19.30
N LEU A 329 -15.12 16.76 19.04
CA LEU A 329 -13.72 17.14 19.22
C LEU A 329 -13.53 17.79 20.58
N ARG A 330 -13.23 16.98 21.60
CA ARG A 330 -12.96 17.47 22.96
C ARG A 330 -11.52 17.92 23.08
N ILE A 331 -11.29 19.12 23.58
CA ILE A 331 -9.96 19.65 23.85
C ILE A 331 -9.37 18.92 25.05
N ARG A 332 -8.28 18.18 24.83
CA ARG A 332 -7.55 17.48 25.90
C ARG A 332 -6.58 18.41 26.61
N GLU A 333 -5.92 19.26 25.83
CA GLU A 333 -4.85 20.14 26.32
C GLU A 333 -4.87 21.45 25.56
N VAL A 334 -4.48 22.53 26.24
CA VAL A 334 -4.26 23.85 25.66
C VAL A 334 -2.78 24.19 25.86
N VAL A 335 -2.11 24.56 24.77
CA VAL A 335 -0.68 24.86 24.79
C VAL A 335 -0.47 26.20 25.51
N ALA A 336 0.45 26.24 26.47
CA ALA A 336 0.77 27.47 27.20
C ALA A 336 1.34 28.56 26.27
N GLY A 337 0.94 29.81 26.49
CA GLY A 337 1.27 30.96 25.66
C GLY A 337 0.57 30.95 24.29
N SER A 338 -0.35 30.02 24.04
CA SER A 338 -1.08 29.96 22.77
C SER A 338 -2.24 30.96 22.70
N GLN A 339 -2.73 31.16 21.47
CA GLN A 339 -3.93 31.92 21.23
C GLN A 339 -5.16 31.31 21.93
N GLY A 340 -5.29 29.99 21.94
CA GLY A 340 -6.38 29.29 22.61
C GLY A 340 -6.39 29.56 24.11
N GLU A 341 -5.22 29.54 24.75
CA GLU A 341 -5.09 29.90 26.16
C GLU A 341 -5.47 31.36 26.41
N ALA A 342 -4.92 32.30 25.63
CA ALA A 342 -5.17 33.72 25.76
C ALA A 342 -6.66 34.08 25.57
N ALA A 343 -7.35 33.34 24.70
CA ALA A 343 -8.76 33.49 24.44
C ALA A 343 -9.66 32.71 25.43
N GLY A 344 -9.07 32.02 26.39
CA GLY A 344 -9.78 31.34 27.46
C GLY A 344 -10.40 30.00 27.08
N VAL A 345 -9.89 29.34 26.04
CA VAL A 345 -10.16 27.94 25.73
C VAL A 345 -9.58 27.05 26.84
N ARG A 346 -10.27 25.98 27.20
CA ARG A 346 -9.94 25.11 28.34
C ARG A 346 -9.99 23.64 27.94
N PRO A 347 -9.20 22.77 28.62
CA PRO A 347 -9.42 21.33 28.56
C PRO A 347 -10.87 21.00 28.94
N GLY A 348 -11.49 20.11 28.16
CA GLY A 348 -12.89 19.69 28.30
C GLY A 348 -13.86 20.39 27.35
N ASP A 349 -13.49 21.52 26.76
CA ASP A 349 -14.31 22.19 25.74
C ASP A 349 -14.48 21.31 24.49
N ILE A 350 -15.63 21.38 23.82
CA ILE A 350 -15.87 20.65 22.56
C ILE A 350 -15.93 21.66 21.42
N ILE A 351 -15.13 21.46 20.37
CA ILE A 351 -15.14 22.35 19.20
C ILE A 351 -16.36 22.02 18.32
N LEU A 352 -17.19 23.04 18.05
CA LEU A 352 -18.39 22.91 17.20
C LEU A 352 -18.21 23.57 15.83
N ALA A 353 -17.54 24.72 15.77
CA ALA A 353 -17.31 25.44 14.52
C ALA A 353 -16.04 26.31 14.56
N HIS A 354 -15.49 26.58 13.38
CA HIS A 354 -14.36 27.50 13.15
C HIS A 354 -14.77 28.52 12.08
N GLY A 355 -15.05 29.75 12.49
CA GLY A 355 -15.74 30.73 11.66
C GLY A 355 -17.14 30.24 11.31
N ASP A 356 -17.51 30.32 10.03
CA ASP A 356 -18.80 29.82 9.52
C ASP A 356 -18.81 28.31 9.26
N ARG A 357 -17.67 27.62 9.44
CA ARG A 357 -17.53 26.20 9.13
C ARG A 357 -17.81 25.35 10.36
N ALA A 358 -18.90 24.58 10.32
CA ALA A 358 -19.16 23.53 11.30
C ALA A 358 -18.05 22.46 11.24
N ILE A 359 -17.58 22.04 12.41
CA ILE A 359 -16.52 21.05 12.57
C ILE A 359 -17.11 19.80 13.19
N ARG A 360 -16.86 18.65 12.55
CA ARG A 360 -17.31 17.31 12.95
C ARG A 360 -16.15 16.33 13.06
N LEU A 361 -15.06 16.60 12.36
CA LEU A 361 -13.88 15.75 12.31
C LEU A 361 -12.61 16.55 12.57
N TYR A 362 -11.59 15.90 13.13
CA TYR A 362 -10.30 16.52 13.41
C TYR A 362 -9.66 17.11 12.14
N THR A 363 -9.80 16.41 11.02
CA THR A 363 -9.26 16.87 9.73
C THR A 363 -9.90 18.18 9.26
N GLU A 364 -11.15 18.46 9.65
CA GLU A 364 -11.84 19.71 9.28
C GLU A 364 -11.30 20.90 10.07
N ILE A 365 -11.04 20.75 11.37
CA ILE A 365 -10.44 21.83 12.17
C ILE A 365 -9.00 22.09 11.73
N ALA A 366 -8.21 21.05 11.47
CA ALA A 366 -6.85 21.20 10.97
C ALA A 366 -6.83 21.93 9.61
N THR A 367 -7.75 21.58 8.71
CA THR A 367 -7.90 22.25 7.41
C THR A 367 -8.34 23.70 7.59
N ALA A 368 -9.35 23.97 8.43
CA ALA A 368 -9.85 25.32 8.66
C ALA A 368 -8.75 26.24 9.21
N VAL A 369 -8.01 25.77 10.22
CA VAL A 369 -6.86 26.48 10.80
C VAL A 369 -5.78 26.78 9.76
N ASN A 370 -5.45 25.82 8.89
CA ASN A 370 -4.38 25.98 7.89
C ASN A 370 -4.78 26.82 6.68
N THR A 371 -6.08 27.03 6.45
CA THR A 371 -6.60 27.77 5.27
C THR A 371 -7.09 29.18 5.62
N THR A 372 -7.25 29.49 6.90
CA THR A 372 -7.61 30.83 7.38
C THR A 372 -6.37 31.71 7.47
N ASP A 373 -6.46 32.94 6.97
CA ASP A 373 -5.36 33.90 7.02
C ASP A 373 -5.00 34.23 8.49
N PRO A 374 -3.72 34.18 8.91
CA PRO A 374 -3.33 34.49 10.29
C PRO A 374 -3.71 35.89 10.81
N SER A 375 -3.97 36.85 9.90
CA SER A 375 -4.41 38.20 10.25
C SER A 375 -5.94 38.34 10.37
N GLU A 376 -6.69 37.38 9.82
CA GLU A 376 -8.16 37.36 9.84
C GLU A 376 -8.68 37.08 11.25
N ARG A 377 -9.80 37.70 11.63
CA ARG A 377 -10.51 37.40 12.87
C ARG A 377 -11.59 36.36 12.61
N ILE A 378 -11.59 35.31 13.41
CA ILE A 378 -12.53 34.20 13.33
C ILE A 378 -13.28 34.01 14.65
N MET A 379 -14.46 33.42 14.57
CA MET A 379 -15.22 33.00 15.74
C MET A 379 -15.09 31.49 15.92
N LEU A 380 -14.43 31.04 16.99
CA LEU A 380 -14.40 29.64 17.37
C LEU A 380 -15.61 29.35 18.26
N ARG A 381 -16.56 28.57 17.74
CA ARG A 381 -17.69 28.11 18.54
C ARG A 381 -17.33 26.82 19.25
N ILE A 382 -17.40 26.84 20.57
CA ILE A 382 -17.18 25.68 21.42
C ILE A 382 -18.43 25.37 22.25
N GLU A 383 -18.51 24.17 22.80
CA GLU A 383 -19.45 23.80 23.86
C GLU A 383 -18.66 23.63 25.16
N ARG A 384 -19.08 24.35 26.21
CA ARG A 384 -18.54 24.22 27.57
C ARG A 384 -19.70 23.96 28.52
N ASP A 385 -19.61 22.87 29.28
CA ASP A 385 -20.67 22.46 30.23
C ASP A 385 -22.06 22.40 29.57
N GLY A 386 -22.13 21.90 28.32
CA GLY A 386 -23.36 21.77 27.53
C GLY A 386 -23.91 23.08 26.99
N ARG A 387 -23.17 24.19 27.08
CA ARG A 387 -23.58 25.50 26.55
C ARG A 387 -22.65 25.94 25.42
N PRO A 388 -23.20 26.40 24.28
CA PRO A 388 -22.38 26.98 23.23
C PRO A 388 -21.78 28.31 23.68
N LEU A 389 -20.49 28.51 23.41
CA LEU A 389 -19.75 29.73 23.64
C LEU A 389 -18.99 30.10 22.37
N ASP A 390 -19.08 31.35 21.98
CA ASP A 390 -18.37 31.92 20.83
C ASP A 390 -17.13 32.66 21.35
N ILE A 391 -15.94 32.26 20.89
CA ILE A 391 -14.64 32.83 21.28
C ILE A 391 -13.97 33.45 20.06
N GLU A 392 -13.63 34.75 20.13
CA GLU A 392 -12.90 35.43 19.06
C GLU A 392 -11.42 35.03 19.09
N LEU A 393 -10.90 34.62 17.93
CA LEU A 393 -9.49 34.31 17.68
C LEU A 393 -9.03 34.99 16.39
N HIS A 394 -7.74 35.03 16.15
CA HIS A 394 -7.15 35.23 14.83
C HIS A 394 -6.96 33.88 14.10
N GLY A 395 -6.87 33.91 12.78
CA GLY A 395 -6.51 32.74 12.00
C GLY A 395 -5.14 32.15 12.35
N GLY A 396 -4.82 30.99 11.78
CA GLY A 396 -3.61 30.26 12.11
C GLY A 396 -3.70 29.45 13.40
N ARG A 397 -2.54 29.10 13.98
CA ARG A 397 -2.45 28.08 15.03
C ARG A 397 -3.18 28.50 16.32
N ILE A 398 -4.25 27.78 16.63
CA ILE A 398 -5.02 27.96 17.88
C ILE A 398 -4.20 27.52 19.10
N GLY A 399 -3.43 26.43 18.98
CA GLY A 399 -2.64 25.87 20.10
C GLY A 399 -3.48 25.02 21.06
N VAL A 400 -4.34 24.17 20.51
CA VAL A 400 -5.15 23.20 21.25
C VAL A 400 -4.87 21.79 20.74
N ASN A 401 -4.99 20.80 21.60
CA ASN A 401 -4.85 19.38 21.27
C ASN A 401 -6.20 18.68 21.46
N PRO A 402 -7.07 18.64 20.42
CA PRO A 402 -8.35 17.97 20.51
C PRO A 402 -8.23 16.46 20.30
N LEU A 403 -9.09 15.71 21.00
CA LEU A 403 -9.30 14.28 20.87
C LEU A 403 -10.68 14.03 20.23
N GLU A 404 -10.75 13.08 19.30
CA GLU A 404 -12.00 12.59 18.75
C GLU A 404 -12.67 11.62 19.75
N GLU A 405 -13.86 11.98 20.22
CA GLU A 405 -14.73 11.12 21.02
C GLU A 405 -15.92 10.69 20.17
N VAL A 406 -16.16 9.38 20.06
CA VAL A 406 -17.36 8.85 19.42
C VAL A 406 -18.53 9.04 20.38
N GLU A 407 -19.58 9.71 19.91
CA GLU A 407 -20.85 9.82 20.63
C GLU A 407 -21.51 8.42 20.62
N GLU A 408 -21.62 7.80 21.80
CA GLU A 408 -22.27 6.49 22.01
C GLU A 408 -23.78 6.51 21.71
#